data_AF-A0A498QM18-F1
#
_entry.id   AF-A0A498QM18-F1
#
_cell.length_a   1.000
_cell.length_b   1.000
_cell.length_c   1.000
_cell.angle_alpha   90.00
_cell.angle_beta   90.00
_cell.angle_gamma   90.00
#
_symmetry.space_group_name_H-M   'P 1'
#
loop_
_entity.id
_entity.type
_entity.pdbx_description
1 polymer ?
#
loop_
_entity_poly.entity_id
_entity_poly.type
_entity_poly.pdbx_seq_one_letter_code
_entity_poly.pdbx_strand_id
1 'polypeptide(L)'
;MFEPVYLSRPGADEIRPAAAERAEELAPGLWCSPGLSNAYLLTTGDGRVIVNTGMGFEGPVHRANFDAVDNSPVRYIILTQGHVDHVGGLDSVRDPDTVVVAQENWTLWRDDNERLIRYRASRSAFAFKDTLKTGIEAIQRRLGTSRLPAPSVPAVDLDFEDTLALVVGGRRIELLAVPGGETTDSLVVWLPDERICLCGNTFGPVFGHVPNLVTIRGDRYRDALTAISSIERVRDLQPELLVTGHFAPITGAERINAELTRLRSAVQYIHDQTVAGMNAGKDVATLMREISLPPEYDVGQGYGKVAWDVRAIWENYSGWFHHRSTTELYPVGFDAVAADVVELAGADALLDRARAHLAAGRPLHAIHLAELVPDDQARAVLRQAHQTLLADSTNFWESAWLEHQIASNS
;
A
#
# COMPACT_ATOMS: atom_id res chain seq x y z
N MET A 1 -10.07 20.53 17.49
CA MET A 1 -9.30 19.89 16.41
C MET A 1 -9.13 18.43 16.82
N PHE A 2 -9.48 17.47 15.96
CA PHE A 2 -9.32 16.05 16.28
C PHE A 2 -7.83 15.69 16.33
N GLU A 3 -7.45 14.84 17.29
CA GLU A 3 -6.14 14.17 17.26
C GLU A 3 -6.07 13.27 16.02
N PRO A 4 -4.98 13.34 15.22
CA PRO A 4 -4.84 12.55 14.01
C PRO A 4 -5.04 11.06 14.27
N VAL A 5 -5.90 10.44 13.48
CA VAL A 5 -6.28 9.03 13.69
C VAL A 5 -5.10 8.06 13.69
N TYR A 6 -4.04 8.38 12.94
CA TYR A 6 -2.86 7.53 12.77
C TYR A 6 -2.12 7.26 14.08
N LEU A 7 -2.22 8.16 15.07
CA LEU A 7 -1.59 8.01 16.39
C LEU A 7 -2.22 6.91 17.24
N SER A 8 -3.49 6.58 16.95
CA SER A 8 -4.29 5.61 17.72
C SER A 8 -4.58 4.32 16.95
N ARG A 9 -4.31 4.29 15.64
CA ARG A 9 -4.62 3.15 14.78
C ARG A 9 -3.45 2.17 14.75
N PRO A 10 -3.75 0.86 14.57
CA PRO A 10 -2.73 -0.13 14.29
C PRO A 10 -1.86 0.20 13.08
N GLY A 11 -0.58 -0.20 13.16
CA GLY A 11 0.39 -0.08 12.07
C GLY A 11 0.27 -1.19 11.02
N ALA A 12 1.00 -1.07 9.90
CA ALA A 12 0.97 -2.09 8.84
C ALA A 12 1.52 -3.46 9.30
N ASP A 13 2.40 -3.46 10.30
CA ASP A 13 2.92 -4.65 10.97
C ASP A 13 1.86 -5.40 11.79
N GLU A 14 0.69 -4.81 12.01
CA GLU A 14 -0.47 -5.45 12.65
C GLU A 14 -1.48 -6.04 11.66
N ILE A 15 -1.23 -5.91 10.34
CA ILE A 15 -2.07 -6.57 9.32
C ILE A 15 -1.90 -8.08 9.43
N ARG A 16 -3.03 -8.82 9.51
CA ARG A 16 -3.03 -10.27 9.71
C ARG A 16 -3.90 -10.95 8.65
N PRO A 17 -3.52 -12.14 8.18
CA PRO A 17 -4.37 -12.92 7.29
C PRO A 17 -5.71 -13.33 7.91
N ALA A 18 -6.67 -13.68 7.06
CA ALA A 18 -8.05 -13.95 7.44
C ALA A 18 -8.19 -15.19 8.33
N ALA A 19 -8.09 -14.99 9.65
CA ALA A 19 -8.25 -16.06 10.64
C ALA A 19 -9.49 -15.88 11.54
N ALA A 20 -10.23 -14.78 11.41
CA ALA A 20 -11.35 -14.42 12.28
C ALA A 20 -12.54 -15.39 12.17
N GLU A 21 -12.94 -16.02 13.28
CA GLU A 21 -13.94 -17.12 13.33
C GLU A 21 -15.32 -16.78 12.74
N ARG A 22 -15.69 -15.49 12.74
CA ARG A 22 -16.97 -14.99 12.24
C ARG A 22 -16.79 -13.61 11.61
N ALA A 23 -17.75 -13.20 10.78
CA ALA A 23 -17.86 -11.82 10.36
C ALA A 23 -18.37 -10.93 11.52
N GLU A 24 -17.98 -9.66 11.50
CA GLU A 24 -18.42 -8.62 12.46
C GLU A 24 -19.36 -7.64 11.76
N GLU A 25 -20.51 -7.34 12.35
CA GLU A 25 -21.42 -6.32 11.84
C GLU A 25 -20.88 -4.92 12.17
N LEU A 26 -20.61 -4.11 11.14
CA LEU A 26 -20.12 -2.73 11.30
C LEU A 26 -21.27 -1.72 11.30
N ALA A 27 -22.33 -2.02 10.56
CA ALA A 27 -23.58 -1.26 10.47
C ALA A 27 -24.68 -2.21 10.00
N PRO A 28 -25.98 -1.87 10.14
CA PRO A 28 -27.06 -2.76 9.74
C PRO A 28 -26.89 -3.32 8.33
N GLY A 29 -26.71 -4.65 8.24
CA GLY A 29 -26.54 -5.35 6.97
C GLY A 29 -25.19 -5.10 6.28
N LEU A 30 -24.19 -4.56 6.97
CA LEU A 30 -22.81 -4.43 6.50
C LEU A 30 -21.89 -5.21 7.46
N TRP A 31 -21.25 -6.25 6.95
CA TRP A 31 -20.44 -7.18 7.72
C TRP A 31 -19.02 -7.21 7.20
N CYS A 32 -18.05 -7.30 8.10
CA CYS A 32 -16.62 -7.38 7.80
C CYS A 32 -16.10 -8.78 8.12
N SER A 33 -15.36 -9.37 7.18
CA SER A 33 -14.47 -10.49 7.46
C SER A 33 -13.03 -10.01 7.33
N PRO A 34 -12.29 -9.85 8.45
CA PRO A 34 -10.91 -9.40 8.43
C PRO A 34 -9.99 -10.31 7.62
N GLY A 35 -8.98 -9.74 6.99
CA GLY A 35 -7.95 -10.44 6.21
C GLY A 35 -6.74 -9.56 5.95
N LEU A 36 -5.82 -10.01 5.08
CA LEU A 36 -4.72 -9.16 4.64
C LEU A 36 -5.26 -7.85 4.09
N SER A 37 -6.27 -7.91 3.23
CA SER A 37 -7.26 -6.86 3.08
C SER A 37 -8.62 -7.40 3.50
N ASN A 38 -9.42 -6.57 4.16
CA ASN A 38 -10.75 -6.94 4.62
C ASN A 38 -11.68 -7.17 3.43
N ALA A 39 -12.53 -8.19 3.55
CA ALA A 39 -13.67 -8.40 2.67
C ALA A 39 -14.95 -8.01 3.39
N TYR A 40 -15.95 -7.54 2.65
CA TYR A 40 -17.23 -7.10 3.22
C TYR A 40 -18.41 -7.80 2.56
N LEU A 41 -19.47 -7.94 3.34
CA LEU A 41 -20.77 -8.46 2.91
C LEU A 41 -21.83 -7.38 3.15
N LEU A 42 -22.59 -7.08 2.11
CA LEU A 42 -23.81 -6.28 2.15
C LEU A 42 -25.01 -7.22 1.99
N THR A 43 -25.83 -7.32 3.03
CA THR A 43 -27.11 -8.03 2.94
C THR A 43 -28.14 -7.16 2.24
N THR A 44 -29.04 -7.78 1.47
CA THR A 44 -30.11 -7.10 0.72
C THR A 44 -31.38 -7.95 0.66
N GLY A 45 -32.47 -7.40 0.11
CA GLY A 45 -33.72 -8.15 -0.11
C GLY A 45 -33.73 -9.13 -1.31
N ASP A 46 -32.68 -9.18 -2.14
CA ASP A 46 -32.61 -10.05 -3.34
C ASP A 46 -31.18 -10.56 -3.57
N GLY A 47 -30.68 -11.35 -2.61
CA GLY A 47 -29.31 -11.85 -2.60
C GLY A 47 -28.34 -10.92 -1.90
N ARG A 48 -27.06 -11.28 -1.91
CA ARG A 48 -26.01 -10.52 -1.22
C ARG A 48 -24.97 -9.95 -2.17
N VAL A 49 -24.31 -8.88 -1.74
CA VAL A 49 -23.20 -8.25 -2.45
C VAL A 49 -21.95 -8.38 -1.60
N ILE A 50 -20.84 -8.80 -2.21
CA ILE A 50 -19.54 -8.91 -1.55
C ILE A 50 -18.62 -7.82 -2.09
N VAL A 51 -17.83 -7.19 -1.23
CA VAL A 51 -16.81 -6.20 -1.61
C VAL A 51 -15.44 -6.74 -1.22
N ASN A 52 -14.57 -6.91 -2.23
CA ASN A 52 -13.29 -7.63 -2.14
C ASN A 52 -13.41 -9.09 -1.69
N THR A 53 -12.32 -9.84 -1.82
CA THR A 53 -12.33 -11.31 -1.71
C THR A 53 -11.12 -11.88 -0.98
N GLY A 54 -10.20 -11.03 -0.49
CA GLY A 54 -8.96 -11.47 0.16
C GLY A 54 -7.96 -12.08 -0.81
N MET A 55 -6.92 -12.70 -0.26
CA MET A 55 -6.01 -13.59 -0.97
C MET A 55 -6.68 -14.93 -1.33
N GLY A 56 -6.11 -15.68 -2.27
CA GLY A 56 -6.63 -17.02 -2.62
C GLY A 56 -6.76 -17.98 -1.45
N PHE A 57 -5.78 -17.96 -0.55
CA PHE A 57 -5.80 -18.81 0.65
C PHE A 57 -6.76 -18.30 1.74
N GLU A 58 -7.26 -17.06 1.64
CA GLU A 58 -8.23 -16.45 2.56
C GLU A 58 -9.68 -16.61 2.10
N GLY A 59 -9.90 -16.77 0.80
CA GLY A 59 -11.23 -16.91 0.19
C GLY A 59 -12.19 -17.87 0.93
N PRO A 60 -11.77 -19.10 1.30
CA PRO A 60 -12.63 -20.03 2.03
C PRO A 60 -13.07 -19.52 3.43
N VAL A 61 -12.24 -18.72 4.09
CA VAL A 61 -12.59 -18.09 5.37
C VAL A 61 -13.66 -17.02 5.16
N HIS A 62 -13.47 -16.15 4.17
CA HIS A 62 -14.46 -15.12 3.83
C HIS A 62 -15.80 -15.75 3.45
N ARG A 63 -15.79 -16.80 2.61
CA ARG A 63 -16.98 -17.57 2.25
C ARG A 63 -17.71 -18.12 3.48
N ALA A 64 -16.99 -18.82 4.37
CA ALA A 64 -17.58 -19.40 5.58
C ALA A 64 -18.17 -18.32 6.51
N ASN A 65 -17.48 -17.19 6.67
CA ASN A 65 -17.93 -16.08 7.48
C ASN A 65 -19.21 -15.44 6.94
N PHE A 66 -19.29 -15.25 5.62
CA PHE A 66 -20.46 -14.64 4.99
C PHE A 66 -21.66 -15.59 4.89
N ASP A 67 -21.44 -16.87 4.61
CA ASP A 67 -22.51 -17.88 4.59
C ASP A 67 -23.19 -18.06 5.95
N ALA A 68 -22.45 -17.84 7.05
CA ALA A 68 -23.00 -17.87 8.40
C ALA A 68 -23.90 -16.66 8.72
N VAL A 69 -23.76 -15.55 7.98
CA VAL A 69 -24.57 -14.34 8.14
C VAL A 69 -25.78 -14.36 7.20
N ASP A 70 -25.54 -14.63 5.93
CA ASP A 70 -26.54 -14.61 4.85
C ASP A 70 -26.11 -15.60 3.78
N ASN A 71 -26.89 -16.66 3.59
CA ASN A 71 -26.63 -17.72 2.61
C ASN A 71 -27.39 -17.52 1.29
N SER A 72 -27.97 -16.34 1.07
CA SER A 72 -28.59 -15.99 -0.21
C SER A 72 -27.54 -15.92 -1.34
N PRO A 73 -27.96 -16.07 -2.62
CA PRO A 73 -27.02 -16.04 -3.74
C PRO A 73 -26.18 -14.76 -3.77
N VAL A 74 -24.88 -14.90 -4.04
CA VAL A 74 -23.98 -13.76 -4.29
C VAL A 74 -24.34 -13.17 -5.65
N ARG A 75 -25.01 -12.01 -5.66
CA ARG A 75 -25.41 -11.32 -6.88
C ARG A 75 -24.24 -10.60 -7.53
N TYR A 76 -23.50 -9.87 -6.70
CA TYR A 76 -22.37 -9.07 -7.15
C TYR A 76 -21.16 -9.29 -6.25
N ILE A 77 -19.99 -9.30 -6.88
CA ILE A 77 -18.70 -9.07 -6.22
C ILE A 77 -18.13 -7.78 -6.78
N ILE A 78 -17.90 -6.80 -5.91
CA ILE A 78 -17.28 -5.53 -6.28
C ILE A 78 -15.81 -5.56 -5.86
N LEU A 79 -14.91 -5.38 -6.81
CA LEU A 79 -13.47 -5.30 -6.55
C LEU A 79 -13.09 -3.83 -6.43
N THR A 80 -12.67 -3.40 -5.24
CA THR A 80 -12.28 -2.00 -5.00
C THR A 80 -11.00 -1.61 -5.73
N GLN A 81 -10.18 -2.59 -6.10
CA GLN A 81 -8.90 -2.45 -6.79
C GLN A 81 -8.36 -3.82 -7.20
N GLY A 82 -7.41 -3.86 -8.14
CA GLY A 82 -6.86 -5.08 -8.70
C GLY A 82 -5.86 -5.84 -7.82
N HIS A 83 -5.32 -5.24 -6.75
CA HIS A 83 -4.31 -5.89 -5.92
C HIS A 83 -4.73 -7.28 -5.41
N VAL A 84 -3.75 -8.19 -5.30
CA VAL A 84 -3.97 -9.64 -5.11
C VAL A 84 -4.72 -9.98 -3.81
N ASP A 85 -4.58 -9.16 -2.78
CA ASP A 85 -5.28 -9.25 -1.51
C ASP A 85 -6.74 -8.76 -1.56
N HIS A 86 -7.19 -8.22 -2.69
CA HIS A 86 -8.60 -7.86 -2.94
C HIS A 86 -9.29 -8.84 -3.88
N VAL A 87 -8.56 -9.39 -4.85
CA VAL A 87 -9.12 -10.19 -5.95
C VAL A 87 -8.80 -11.69 -5.84
N GLY A 88 -7.84 -12.06 -5.00
CA GLY A 88 -7.24 -13.39 -4.99
C GLY A 88 -8.18 -14.50 -4.56
N GLY A 89 -9.16 -14.22 -3.70
CA GLY A 89 -10.12 -15.20 -3.19
C GLY A 89 -11.39 -15.36 -4.03
N LEU A 90 -11.49 -14.68 -5.18
CA LEU A 90 -12.70 -14.58 -6.01
C LEU A 90 -13.39 -15.93 -6.25
N ASP A 91 -12.64 -16.96 -6.68
CA ASP A 91 -13.20 -18.28 -7.01
C ASP A 91 -13.80 -19.00 -5.80
N SER A 92 -13.37 -18.65 -4.57
CA SER A 92 -13.90 -19.26 -3.35
C SER A 92 -15.22 -18.62 -2.90
N VAL A 93 -15.44 -17.35 -3.23
CA VAL A 93 -16.58 -16.57 -2.71
C VAL A 93 -17.72 -16.44 -3.71
N ARG A 94 -17.45 -16.51 -5.02
CA ARG A 94 -18.49 -16.38 -6.06
C ARG A 94 -19.41 -17.59 -6.14
N ASP A 95 -20.65 -17.33 -6.53
CA ASP A 95 -21.61 -18.33 -6.97
C ASP A 95 -21.66 -18.35 -8.52
N PRO A 96 -22.30 -19.36 -9.15
CA PRO A 96 -22.27 -19.50 -10.62
C PRO A 96 -22.79 -18.29 -11.42
N ASP A 97 -23.79 -17.59 -10.90
CA ASP A 97 -24.43 -16.43 -11.56
C ASP A 97 -23.97 -15.09 -10.97
N THR A 98 -22.87 -15.07 -10.21
CA THR A 98 -22.32 -13.83 -9.64
C THR A 98 -21.75 -12.94 -10.75
N VAL A 99 -22.12 -11.66 -10.75
CA VAL A 99 -21.53 -10.62 -11.60
C VAL A 99 -20.36 -9.97 -10.89
N VAL A 100 -19.16 -10.05 -11.46
CA VAL A 100 -17.95 -9.41 -10.94
C VAL A 100 -17.82 -8.01 -11.54
N VAL A 101 -17.73 -7.01 -10.68
CA VAL A 101 -17.69 -5.59 -11.04
C VAL A 101 -16.36 -4.96 -10.64
N ALA A 102 -15.75 -4.20 -11.54
CA ALA A 102 -14.55 -3.40 -11.27
C ALA A 102 -14.60 -2.07 -12.04
N GLN A 103 -13.67 -1.16 -11.76
CA GLN A 103 -13.50 0.05 -12.57
C GLN A 103 -12.78 -0.30 -13.88
N GLU A 104 -13.04 0.43 -14.98
CA GLU A 104 -12.52 0.14 -16.32
C GLU A 104 -10.98 0.03 -16.41
N ASN A 105 -10.23 0.83 -15.63
CA ASN A 105 -8.77 0.77 -15.60
C ASN A 105 -8.24 -0.54 -15.02
N TRP A 106 -9.10 -1.40 -14.45
CA TRP A 106 -8.74 -2.76 -14.04
C TRP A 106 -8.06 -3.51 -15.19
N THR A 107 -8.52 -3.34 -16.42
CA THR A 107 -7.93 -4.01 -17.60
C THR A 107 -6.47 -3.58 -17.79
N LEU A 108 -6.19 -2.28 -17.70
CA LEU A 108 -4.84 -1.75 -17.79
C LEU A 108 -3.96 -2.25 -16.63
N TRP A 109 -4.49 -2.23 -15.41
CA TRP A 109 -3.79 -2.73 -14.23
C TRP A 109 -3.48 -4.23 -14.35
N ARG A 110 -4.45 -5.05 -14.79
CA ARG A 110 -4.32 -6.50 -14.97
C ARG A 110 -3.20 -6.81 -15.96
N ASP A 111 -3.23 -6.18 -17.13
CA ASP A 111 -2.24 -6.47 -18.17
C ASP A 111 -0.82 -6.11 -17.71
N ASP A 112 -0.66 -5.01 -16.97
CA ASP A 112 0.61 -4.64 -16.35
C ASP A 112 1.05 -5.65 -15.29
N ASN A 113 0.11 -6.13 -14.47
CA ASN A 113 0.38 -7.12 -13.45
C ASN A 113 0.81 -8.47 -14.04
N GLU A 114 0.09 -8.98 -15.03
CA GLU A 114 0.43 -10.22 -15.72
C GLU A 114 1.81 -10.17 -16.38
N ARG A 115 2.15 -9.03 -17.02
CA ARG A 115 3.46 -8.82 -17.64
C ARG A 115 4.62 -8.85 -16.64
N LEU A 116 4.40 -8.40 -15.40
CA LEU A 116 5.47 -8.12 -14.42
C LEU A 116 5.39 -8.93 -13.12
N ILE A 117 4.46 -9.88 -12.99
CA ILE A 117 4.19 -10.55 -11.71
C ILE A 117 5.42 -11.21 -11.11
N ARG A 118 6.26 -11.88 -11.92
CA ARG A 118 7.50 -12.52 -11.43
C ARG A 118 8.49 -11.50 -10.87
N TYR A 119 8.63 -10.36 -11.55
CA TYR A 119 9.53 -9.28 -11.16
C TYR A 119 9.05 -8.59 -9.88
N ARG A 120 7.74 -8.28 -9.79
CA ARG A 120 7.16 -7.65 -8.59
C ARG A 120 7.19 -8.59 -7.38
N ALA A 121 6.87 -9.88 -7.57
CA ALA A 121 6.86 -10.85 -6.48
C ALA A 121 8.23 -11.02 -5.82
N SER A 122 9.32 -11.07 -6.60
CA SER A 122 10.68 -11.16 -6.03
C SER A 122 11.08 -9.93 -5.22
N ARG A 123 10.46 -8.77 -5.48
CA ARG A 123 10.75 -7.49 -4.81
C ARG A 123 9.88 -7.21 -3.58
N SER A 124 8.84 -8.01 -3.33
CA SER A 124 7.99 -7.87 -2.13
C SER A 124 8.05 -9.07 -1.19
N ALA A 125 8.53 -10.23 -1.66
CA ALA A 125 8.49 -11.48 -0.90
C ALA A 125 9.17 -11.38 0.49
N PHE A 126 10.26 -10.61 0.60
CA PHE A 126 10.98 -10.47 1.87
C PHE A 126 10.12 -9.83 2.97
N ALA A 127 9.20 -8.92 2.61
CA ALA A 127 8.43 -8.14 3.58
C ALA A 127 7.23 -8.89 4.19
N PHE A 128 6.75 -9.95 3.53
CA PHE A 128 5.51 -10.63 3.93
C PHE A 128 5.69 -12.12 4.25
N LYS A 129 6.89 -12.68 4.06
CA LYS A 129 7.14 -14.12 4.14
C LYS A 129 6.62 -14.77 5.43
N ASP A 130 6.95 -14.21 6.59
CA ASP A 130 6.60 -14.80 7.87
C ASP A 130 5.11 -14.62 8.19
N THR A 131 4.56 -13.43 7.93
CA THR A 131 3.11 -13.15 8.07
C THR A 131 2.26 -14.10 7.23
N LEU A 132 2.64 -14.32 5.96
CA LEU A 132 1.94 -15.25 5.06
C LEU A 132 2.04 -16.69 5.55
N LYS A 133 3.23 -17.12 5.98
CA LYS A 133 3.43 -18.47 6.52
C LYS A 133 2.54 -18.72 7.74
N THR A 134 2.59 -17.84 8.74
CA THR A 134 1.81 -17.97 9.97
C THR A 134 0.30 -17.90 9.71
N GLY A 135 -0.13 -17.05 8.78
CA GLY A 135 -1.53 -16.95 8.37
C GLY A 135 -2.05 -18.21 7.69
N ILE A 136 -1.28 -18.76 6.73
CA ILE A 136 -1.62 -20.02 6.07
C ILE A 136 -1.78 -21.15 7.10
N GLU A 137 -0.85 -21.27 8.04
CA GLU A 137 -0.94 -22.27 9.11
C GLU A 137 -2.18 -22.08 10.01
N ALA A 138 -2.54 -20.83 10.32
CA ALA A 138 -3.73 -20.52 11.11
C ALA A 138 -5.03 -20.90 10.36
N ILE A 139 -5.10 -20.58 9.07
CA ILE A 139 -6.25 -20.90 8.22
C ILE A 139 -6.38 -22.42 8.04
N GLN A 140 -5.27 -23.13 7.81
CA GLN A 140 -5.26 -24.59 7.74
C GLN A 140 -5.81 -25.24 9.02
N ARG A 141 -5.36 -24.76 10.20
CA ARG A 141 -5.88 -25.23 11.50
C ARG A 141 -7.38 -24.98 11.64
N ARG A 142 -7.83 -23.77 11.28
CA ARG A 142 -9.24 -23.39 11.39
C ARG A 142 -10.14 -24.23 10.48
N LEU A 143 -9.75 -24.39 9.22
CA LEU A 143 -10.56 -25.07 8.21
C LEU A 143 -10.39 -26.60 8.23
N GLY A 144 -9.43 -27.12 9.02
CA GLY A 144 -9.15 -28.55 9.08
C GLY A 144 -8.62 -29.13 7.76
N THR A 145 -7.93 -28.32 6.95
CA THR A 145 -7.37 -28.71 5.65
C THR A 145 -5.91 -28.32 5.52
N SER A 146 -5.12 -29.13 4.81
CA SER A 146 -3.75 -28.79 4.41
C SER A 146 -3.66 -28.15 3.03
N ARG A 147 -4.74 -28.17 2.25
CA ARG A 147 -4.81 -27.61 0.89
C ARG A 147 -5.65 -26.34 0.90
N LEU A 148 -5.01 -25.21 0.61
CA LEU A 148 -5.69 -23.93 0.40
C LEU A 148 -5.63 -23.55 -1.09
N PRO A 149 -6.63 -22.79 -1.59
CA PRO A 149 -6.63 -22.35 -2.98
C PRO A 149 -5.44 -21.45 -3.31
N ALA A 150 -4.97 -21.52 -4.56
CA ALA A 150 -4.08 -20.51 -5.12
C ALA A 150 -4.87 -19.22 -5.38
N PRO A 151 -4.19 -18.07 -5.58
CA PRO A 151 -4.86 -16.84 -6.03
C PRO A 151 -5.63 -17.06 -7.35
N SER A 152 -6.86 -16.56 -7.39
CA SER A 152 -7.70 -16.51 -8.58
C SER A 152 -7.08 -15.64 -9.69
N VAL A 153 -7.44 -15.96 -10.92
CA VAL A 153 -7.28 -15.04 -12.07
C VAL A 153 -8.64 -14.36 -12.26
N PRO A 154 -8.81 -13.12 -11.77
CA PRO A 154 -10.11 -12.47 -11.81
C PRO A 154 -10.58 -12.24 -13.24
N ALA A 155 -11.84 -12.60 -13.51
CA ALA A 155 -12.58 -12.19 -14.69
C ALA A 155 -13.63 -11.16 -14.24
N VAL A 156 -13.62 -9.99 -14.88
CA VAL A 156 -14.60 -8.93 -14.63
C VAL A 156 -15.68 -9.03 -15.69
N ASP A 157 -16.93 -9.11 -15.24
CA ASP A 157 -18.12 -9.25 -16.10
C ASP A 157 -18.71 -7.88 -16.48
N LEU A 158 -18.53 -6.90 -15.60
CA LEU A 158 -19.02 -5.53 -15.77
C LEU A 158 -17.96 -4.54 -15.29
N ASP A 159 -17.55 -3.64 -16.18
CA ASP A 159 -16.73 -2.48 -15.84
C ASP A 159 -17.49 -1.16 -16.03
N PHE A 160 -16.93 -0.08 -15.48
CA PHE A 160 -17.47 1.26 -15.61
C PHE A 160 -16.37 2.33 -15.57
N GLU A 161 -16.61 3.44 -16.26
CA GLU A 161 -15.65 4.54 -16.38
C GLU A 161 -15.57 5.38 -15.08
N ASP A 162 -16.63 6.11 -14.74
CA ASP A 162 -16.65 7.06 -13.61
C ASP A 162 -17.61 6.66 -12.48
N THR A 163 -18.88 6.40 -12.80
CA THR A 163 -19.91 6.08 -11.80
C THR A 163 -20.83 4.96 -12.28
N LEU A 164 -21.16 4.02 -11.40
CA LEU A 164 -22.17 2.98 -11.64
C LEU A 164 -23.13 2.90 -10.46
N ALA A 165 -24.44 3.01 -10.72
CA ALA A 165 -25.47 2.82 -9.71
C ALA A 165 -26.07 1.41 -9.82
N LEU A 166 -26.12 0.71 -8.69
CA LEU A 166 -26.73 -0.60 -8.53
C LEU A 166 -27.87 -0.51 -7.51
N VAL A 167 -28.95 -1.24 -7.76
CA VAL A 167 -30.02 -1.46 -6.79
C VAL A 167 -30.21 -2.95 -6.65
N VAL A 168 -29.92 -3.49 -5.46
CA VAL A 168 -30.00 -4.93 -5.18
C VAL A 168 -30.92 -5.11 -3.99
N GLY A 169 -32.03 -5.81 -4.17
CA GLY A 169 -32.99 -6.05 -3.09
C GLY A 169 -33.51 -4.79 -2.39
N GLY A 170 -33.63 -3.68 -3.13
CA GLY A 170 -34.05 -2.38 -2.60
C GLY A 170 -32.94 -1.51 -1.99
N ARG A 171 -31.71 -2.02 -1.84
CA ARG A 171 -30.56 -1.25 -1.34
C ARG A 171 -29.85 -0.54 -2.48
N ARG A 172 -29.64 0.78 -2.34
CA ARG A 172 -28.88 1.59 -3.31
C ARG A 172 -27.38 1.50 -3.03
N ILE A 173 -26.61 1.23 -4.09
CA ILE A 173 -25.16 1.11 -4.04
C ILE A 173 -24.59 1.92 -5.21
N GLU A 174 -23.71 2.87 -4.94
CA GLU A 174 -23.07 3.70 -5.96
C GLU A 174 -21.56 3.39 -5.97
N LEU A 175 -21.04 2.99 -7.12
CA LEU A 175 -19.60 2.76 -7.32
C LEU A 175 -19.01 4.00 -7.96
N LEU A 176 -17.94 4.55 -7.39
CA LEU A 176 -17.31 5.78 -7.87
C LEU A 176 -15.83 5.51 -8.13
N ALA A 177 -15.36 5.83 -9.33
CA ALA A 177 -13.95 5.79 -9.67
C ALA A 177 -13.18 6.82 -8.83
N VAL A 178 -12.09 6.37 -8.21
CA VAL A 178 -11.19 7.18 -7.38
C VAL A 178 -9.74 6.81 -7.71
N PRO A 179 -9.29 6.99 -8.97
CA PRO A 179 -7.94 6.62 -9.37
C PRO A 179 -6.89 7.45 -8.61
N GLY A 180 -5.71 6.88 -8.42
CA GLY A 180 -4.62 7.54 -7.71
C GLY A 180 -4.61 7.24 -6.22
N GLY A 181 -3.56 7.67 -5.54
CA GLY A 181 -3.26 7.23 -4.18
C GLY A 181 -2.70 5.80 -4.20
N GLU A 182 -3.57 4.79 -4.26
CA GLU A 182 -3.17 3.39 -4.07
C GLU A 182 -3.15 2.53 -5.32
N THR A 183 -4.05 2.75 -6.28
CA THR A 183 -4.01 2.10 -7.60
C THR A 183 -4.71 2.98 -8.64
N THR A 184 -4.46 2.74 -9.91
CA THR A 184 -5.12 3.49 -11.01
C THR A 184 -6.53 2.99 -11.31
N ASP A 185 -6.89 1.79 -10.85
CA ASP A 185 -8.20 1.16 -10.98
C ASP A 185 -9.02 1.18 -9.69
N SER A 186 -8.61 1.98 -8.71
CA SER A 186 -9.33 2.14 -7.44
C SER A 186 -10.75 2.68 -7.64
N LEU A 187 -11.71 2.11 -6.91
CA LEU A 187 -13.06 2.61 -6.72
C LEU A 187 -13.48 2.60 -5.25
N VAL A 188 -14.47 3.42 -4.89
CA VAL A 188 -15.19 3.33 -3.62
C VAL A 188 -16.61 2.83 -3.81
N VAL A 189 -17.16 2.18 -2.79
CA VAL A 189 -18.58 1.80 -2.70
C VAL A 189 -19.29 2.76 -1.75
N TRP A 190 -20.23 3.54 -2.27
CA TRP A 190 -21.04 4.49 -1.53
C TRP A 190 -22.45 3.95 -1.30
N LEU A 191 -22.88 3.99 -0.03
CA LEU A 191 -24.22 3.64 0.41
C LEU A 191 -24.92 4.94 0.83
N PRO A 192 -25.66 5.59 -0.09
CA PRO A 192 -26.16 6.95 0.13
C PRO A 192 -27.21 7.05 1.24
N ASP A 193 -28.05 6.04 1.40
CA ASP A 193 -29.16 6.06 2.37
C ASP A 193 -28.62 5.90 3.80
N GLU A 194 -27.52 5.14 3.98
CA GLU A 194 -26.83 4.92 5.25
C GLU A 194 -25.66 5.89 5.50
N ARG A 195 -25.26 6.65 4.48
CA ARG A 195 -24.09 7.53 4.46
C ARG A 195 -22.78 6.80 4.79
N ILE A 196 -22.60 5.60 4.23
CA ILE A 196 -21.41 4.75 4.46
C ILE A 196 -20.58 4.68 3.19
N CYS A 197 -19.27 4.97 3.29
CA CYS A 197 -18.32 4.83 2.20
C CYS A 197 -17.33 3.70 2.51
N LEU A 198 -17.30 2.64 1.70
CA LEU A 198 -16.25 1.64 1.72
C LEU A 198 -15.16 2.07 0.73
N CYS A 199 -14.02 2.52 1.24
CA CYS A 199 -12.95 3.11 0.43
C CYS A 199 -11.83 2.14 0.04
N GLY A 200 -11.89 0.87 0.48
CA GLY A 200 -10.81 -0.09 0.27
C GLY A 200 -9.48 0.50 0.73
N ASN A 201 -8.45 0.38 -0.10
CA ASN A 201 -7.15 0.99 0.15
C ASN A 201 -6.91 2.28 -0.64
N THR A 202 -7.95 2.93 -1.20
CA THR A 202 -7.82 4.16 -2.02
C THR A 202 -6.85 5.20 -1.42
N PHE A 203 -6.89 5.37 -0.10
CA PHE A 203 -6.06 6.34 0.65
C PHE A 203 -4.75 5.77 1.20
N GLY A 204 -4.32 4.62 0.67
CA GLY A 204 -3.24 3.79 1.18
C GLY A 204 -3.75 2.64 2.05
N PRO A 205 -2.95 1.56 2.21
CA PRO A 205 -3.31 0.40 3.05
C PRO A 205 -3.54 0.77 4.53
N VAL A 206 -2.82 1.76 5.05
CA VAL A 206 -3.06 2.24 6.42
C VAL A 206 -3.61 3.66 6.34
N PHE A 207 -4.89 3.83 6.65
CA PHE A 207 -5.52 5.16 6.64
C PHE A 207 -4.84 6.11 7.63
N GLY A 208 -4.75 7.39 7.27
CA GLY A 208 -4.07 8.41 8.05
C GLY A 208 -2.55 8.40 7.88
N HIS A 209 -2.03 7.81 6.81
CA HIS A 209 -0.62 7.81 6.47
C HIS A 209 -0.35 8.49 5.13
N VAL A 210 0.90 8.95 4.94
CA VAL A 210 1.37 9.36 3.61
C VAL A 210 1.14 8.18 2.65
N PRO A 211 0.42 8.39 1.53
CA PRO A 211 0.18 7.33 0.56
C PRO A 211 1.50 6.91 -0.10
N ASN A 212 1.47 5.83 -0.87
CA ASN A 212 2.60 5.48 -1.74
C ASN A 212 2.26 5.94 -3.15
N LEU A 213 2.74 7.10 -3.57
CA LEU A 213 2.65 7.51 -4.99
C LEU A 213 3.51 6.62 -5.90
N VAL A 214 4.47 5.92 -5.31
CA VAL A 214 5.08 4.71 -5.86
C VAL A 214 5.38 3.76 -4.70
N THR A 215 5.11 2.47 -4.85
CA THR A 215 5.48 1.49 -3.82
C THR A 215 6.93 1.03 -4.00
N ILE A 216 7.64 0.78 -2.90
CA ILE A 216 9.05 0.35 -2.90
C ILE A 216 9.28 -0.95 -3.67
N ARG A 217 8.30 -1.87 -3.64
CA ARG A 217 8.38 -3.11 -4.44
C ARG A 217 8.45 -2.84 -5.95
N GLY A 218 8.11 -1.63 -6.39
CA GLY A 218 8.08 -1.20 -7.78
C GLY A 218 6.66 -1.26 -8.35
N ASP A 219 6.21 -0.13 -8.87
CA ASP A 219 4.96 0.03 -9.60
C ASP A 219 5.02 1.28 -10.49
N ARG A 220 3.98 1.55 -11.28
CA ARG A 220 3.87 2.84 -11.97
C ARG A 220 3.78 3.97 -10.94
N TYR A 221 4.34 5.11 -11.30
CA TYR A 221 4.09 6.37 -10.60
C TYR A 221 2.61 6.72 -10.65
N ARG A 222 2.10 7.23 -9.54
CA ARG A 222 0.74 7.71 -9.38
C ARG A 222 0.80 9.21 -9.19
N ASP A 223 -0.10 9.89 -9.85
CA ASP A 223 -0.14 11.35 -9.84
C ASP A 223 -0.75 11.88 -8.53
N ALA A 224 -0.06 12.86 -7.93
CA ALA A 224 -0.48 13.44 -6.66
C ALA A 224 -1.77 14.26 -6.79
N LEU A 225 -1.97 14.97 -7.90
CA LEU A 225 -3.17 15.78 -8.13
C LEU A 225 -4.41 14.90 -8.34
N THR A 226 -4.24 13.77 -9.02
CA THR A 226 -5.25 12.73 -9.16
C THR A 226 -5.62 12.14 -7.79
N ALA A 227 -4.64 11.82 -6.95
CA ALA A 227 -4.89 11.36 -5.58
C ALA A 227 -5.67 12.41 -4.75
N ILE A 228 -5.34 13.69 -4.88
CA ILE A 228 -6.07 14.80 -4.23
C ILE A 228 -7.52 14.86 -4.72
N SER A 229 -7.76 14.75 -6.03
CA SER A 229 -9.11 14.72 -6.60
C SER A 229 -9.95 13.57 -6.04
N SER A 230 -9.34 12.39 -5.88
CA SER A 230 -9.99 11.22 -5.30
C SER A 230 -10.34 11.40 -3.81
N ILE A 231 -9.45 12.05 -3.04
CA ILE A 231 -9.76 12.41 -1.64
C ILE A 231 -10.92 13.41 -1.57
N GLU A 232 -10.91 14.47 -2.39
CA GLU A 232 -12.00 15.45 -2.42
C GLU A 232 -13.33 14.80 -2.82
N ARG A 233 -13.34 13.91 -3.82
CA ARG A 233 -14.56 13.20 -4.25
C ARG A 233 -15.23 12.44 -3.10
N VAL A 234 -14.45 11.76 -2.27
CA VAL A 234 -14.99 11.03 -1.10
C VAL A 234 -15.38 11.98 0.04
N ARG A 235 -14.68 13.10 0.21
CA ARG A 235 -15.07 14.14 1.19
C ARG A 235 -16.42 14.75 0.87
N ASP A 236 -16.70 15.00 -0.41
CA ASP A 236 -17.95 15.60 -0.88
C ASP A 236 -19.17 14.70 -0.63
N LEU A 237 -18.98 13.38 -0.46
CA LEU A 237 -20.05 12.46 -0.04
C LEU A 237 -20.49 12.69 1.41
N GLN A 238 -19.63 13.29 2.23
CA GLN A 238 -19.83 13.51 3.66
C GLN A 238 -20.20 12.23 4.43
N PRO A 239 -19.42 11.13 4.33
CA PRO A 239 -19.76 9.87 4.98
C PRO A 239 -19.86 10.02 6.51
N GLU A 240 -20.76 9.27 7.14
CA GLU A 240 -20.84 9.10 8.60
C GLU A 240 -20.03 7.89 9.09
N LEU A 241 -19.76 6.94 8.20
CA LEU A 241 -18.87 5.81 8.43
C LEU A 241 -17.95 5.64 7.21
N LEU A 242 -16.63 5.69 7.43
CA LEU A 242 -15.62 5.41 6.42
C LEU A 242 -14.99 4.05 6.71
N VAL A 243 -15.26 3.08 5.84
CA VAL A 243 -14.81 1.69 5.99
C VAL A 243 -13.56 1.49 5.13
N THR A 244 -12.43 1.30 5.79
CA THR A 244 -11.09 1.17 5.20
C THR A 244 -10.73 -0.29 4.98
N GLY A 245 -9.90 -0.61 3.98
CA GLY A 245 -9.50 -1.97 3.66
C GLY A 245 -8.77 -2.73 4.77
N HIS A 246 -8.31 -2.04 5.82
CA HIS A 246 -7.72 -2.65 7.01
C HIS A 246 -8.26 -2.00 8.29
N PHE A 247 -8.27 -2.78 9.37
CA PHE A 247 -8.67 -2.37 10.73
C PHE A 247 -10.11 -1.82 10.84
N ALA A 248 -10.44 -1.25 12.00
CA ALA A 248 -11.75 -0.70 12.29
C ALA A 248 -12.09 0.53 11.43
N PRO A 249 -13.38 0.79 11.13
CA PRO A 249 -13.80 1.97 10.37
C PRO A 249 -13.56 3.28 11.15
N ILE A 250 -13.66 4.41 10.44
CA ILE A 250 -13.71 5.75 11.05
C ILE A 250 -15.17 6.19 11.14
N THR A 251 -15.59 6.65 12.31
CA THR A 251 -16.97 7.05 12.58
C THR A 251 -17.08 8.56 12.83
N GLY A 252 -18.15 9.16 12.31
CA GLY A 252 -18.54 10.55 12.52
C GLY A 252 -18.11 11.46 11.36
N ALA A 253 -19.08 12.11 10.73
CA ALA A 253 -18.85 12.93 9.53
C ALA A 253 -17.83 14.06 9.74
N GLU A 254 -17.87 14.74 10.90
CA GLU A 254 -16.90 15.79 11.23
C GLU A 254 -15.47 15.24 11.34
N ARG A 255 -15.30 14.07 11.98
CA ARG A 255 -14.01 13.41 12.12
C ARG A 255 -13.49 12.97 10.76
N ILE A 256 -14.32 12.28 9.97
CA ILE A 256 -13.93 11.80 8.63
C ILE A 256 -13.53 12.97 7.73
N ASN A 257 -14.32 14.06 7.72
CA ASN A 257 -13.96 15.24 6.95
C ASN A 257 -12.63 15.85 7.43
N ALA A 258 -12.38 15.92 8.73
CA ALA A 258 -11.11 16.43 9.27
C ALA A 258 -9.91 15.57 8.85
N GLU A 259 -10.02 14.23 8.91
CA GLU A 259 -8.94 13.32 8.51
C GLU A 259 -8.67 13.36 7.00
N LEU A 260 -9.72 13.36 6.18
CA LEU A 260 -9.56 13.46 4.72
C LEU A 260 -9.05 14.84 4.31
N THR A 261 -9.44 15.92 5.00
CA THR A 261 -8.87 17.26 4.79
C THR A 261 -7.37 17.27 5.09
N ARG A 262 -6.98 16.66 6.21
CA ARG A 262 -5.56 16.54 6.61
C ARG A 262 -4.76 15.77 5.57
N LEU A 263 -5.25 14.60 5.14
CA LEU A 263 -4.62 13.79 4.10
C LEU A 263 -4.49 14.55 2.78
N ARG A 264 -5.57 15.22 2.33
CA ARG A 264 -5.56 16.05 1.12
C ARG A 264 -4.52 17.17 1.21
N SER A 265 -4.45 17.86 2.36
CA SER A 265 -3.50 18.95 2.58
C SER A 265 -2.05 18.44 2.65
N ALA A 266 -1.83 17.25 3.22
CA ALA A 266 -0.51 16.62 3.23
C ALA A 266 0.00 16.34 1.81
N VAL A 267 -0.80 15.66 0.99
CA VAL A 267 -0.43 15.34 -0.40
C VAL A 267 -0.22 16.62 -1.22
N GLN A 268 -1.11 17.61 -1.08
CA GLN A 268 -0.97 18.91 -1.73
C GLN A 268 0.33 19.62 -1.32
N TYR A 269 0.63 19.65 -0.02
CA TYR A 269 1.83 20.31 0.48
C TYR A 269 3.10 19.66 -0.07
N ILE A 270 3.19 18.32 -0.04
CA ILE A 270 4.35 17.58 -0.58
C ILE A 270 4.51 17.88 -2.07
N HIS A 271 3.40 17.86 -2.83
CA HIS A 271 3.40 18.22 -4.24
C HIS A 271 3.90 19.65 -4.48
N ASP A 272 3.29 20.64 -3.83
CA ASP A 272 3.56 22.06 -4.09
C ASP A 272 4.98 22.45 -3.66
N GLN A 273 5.47 21.92 -2.53
CA GLN A 273 6.85 22.14 -2.11
C GLN A 273 7.85 21.48 -3.06
N THR A 274 7.53 20.28 -3.58
CA THR A 274 8.38 19.61 -4.57
C THR A 274 8.45 20.43 -5.85
N VAL A 275 7.30 20.86 -6.41
CA VAL A 275 7.24 21.67 -7.63
C VAL A 275 7.89 23.05 -7.45
N ALA A 276 7.69 23.70 -6.31
CA ALA A 276 8.38 24.95 -5.99
C ALA A 276 9.91 24.76 -5.95
N GLY A 277 10.37 23.65 -5.35
CA GLY A 277 11.77 23.25 -5.33
C GLY A 277 12.36 22.98 -6.71
N MET A 278 11.61 22.26 -7.56
CA MET A 278 11.96 22.03 -8.97
C MET A 278 12.17 23.35 -9.72
N ASN A 279 11.21 24.26 -9.63
CA ASN A 279 11.28 25.55 -10.30
C ASN A 279 12.40 26.45 -9.74
N ALA A 280 12.82 26.23 -8.49
CA ALA A 280 13.96 26.88 -7.88
C ALA A 280 15.32 26.21 -8.22
N GLY A 281 15.33 25.14 -9.02
CA GLY A 281 16.54 24.43 -9.44
C GLY A 281 17.18 23.55 -8.36
N LYS A 282 16.46 23.21 -7.28
CA LYS A 282 16.94 22.29 -6.24
C LYS A 282 16.90 20.85 -6.76
N ASP A 283 17.90 20.03 -6.46
CA ASP A 283 17.85 18.61 -6.85
C ASP A 283 16.91 17.78 -5.95
N VAL A 284 16.48 16.62 -6.46
CA VAL A 284 15.56 15.71 -5.75
C VAL A 284 16.09 15.30 -4.36
N ALA A 285 17.38 15.04 -4.20
CA ALA A 285 17.92 14.60 -2.92
C ALA A 285 17.93 15.75 -1.89
N THR A 286 18.13 16.99 -2.34
CA THR A 286 17.95 18.18 -1.49
C THR A 286 16.51 18.32 -1.03
N LEU A 287 15.53 18.18 -1.92
CA LEU A 287 14.12 18.27 -1.54
C LEU A 287 13.67 17.14 -0.61
N MET A 288 14.14 15.91 -0.83
CA MET A 288 13.89 14.80 0.08
C MET A 288 14.38 15.05 1.51
N ARG A 289 15.43 15.88 1.68
CA ARG A 289 15.95 16.26 2.99
C ARG A 289 15.23 17.45 3.62
N GLU A 290 14.78 18.40 2.81
CA GLU A 290 14.24 19.68 3.30
C GLU A 290 12.72 19.66 3.50
N ILE A 291 11.98 18.88 2.72
CA ILE A 291 10.52 18.85 2.78
C ILE A 291 10.08 17.95 3.94
N SER A 292 9.39 18.54 4.90
CA SER A 292 8.69 17.87 5.99
C SER A 292 7.28 18.43 6.12
N LEU A 293 6.33 17.59 6.57
CA LEU A 293 4.96 18.03 6.81
C LEU A 293 4.91 18.93 8.05
N PRO A 294 4.22 20.09 7.98
CA PRO A 294 3.91 20.85 9.18
C PRO A 294 2.89 20.08 10.06
N PRO A 295 2.83 20.33 11.38
CA PRO A 295 2.01 19.54 12.31
C PRO A 295 0.52 19.46 11.96
N GLU A 296 -0.04 20.50 11.34
CA GLU A 296 -1.43 20.55 10.89
C GLU A 296 -1.74 19.61 9.71
N TYR A 297 -0.72 19.16 8.97
CA TYR A 297 -0.85 18.22 7.84
C TYR A 297 -0.25 16.86 8.16
N ASP A 298 0.28 16.66 9.37
CA ASP A 298 0.95 15.43 9.73
C ASP A 298 -0.01 14.24 9.66
N VAL A 299 0.28 13.36 8.71
CA VAL A 299 -0.30 12.04 8.52
C VAL A 299 0.88 11.08 8.62
N GLY A 300 0.74 10.00 9.40
CA GLY A 300 1.87 9.14 9.76
C GLY A 300 2.68 8.63 8.56
N GLN A 301 3.90 8.16 8.83
CA GLN A 301 4.81 7.65 7.78
C GLN A 301 5.14 6.16 7.96
N GLY A 302 4.26 5.42 8.64
CA GLY A 302 4.33 3.97 8.83
C GLY A 302 4.20 3.10 7.57
N TYR A 303 3.76 3.65 6.43
CA TYR A 303 3.65 2.90 5.17
C TYR A 303 4.29 3.61 3.98
N GLY A 304 3.81 4.80 3.59
CA GLY A 304 4.55 5.72 2.72
C GLY A 304 5.44 6.68 3.53
N LYS A 305 6.29 7.46 2.85
CA LYS A 305 7.12 8.51 3.45
C LYS A 305 7.10 9.76 2.58
N VAL A 306 7.17 10.92 3.23
CA VAL A 306 7.27 12.24 2.58
C VAL A 306 8.43 12.25 1.59
N ALA A 307 9.63 11.83 2.02
CA ALA A 307 10.80 11.80 1.15
C ALA A 307 10.61 10.88 -0.08
N TRP A 308 9.86 9.79 0.05
CA TRP A 308 9.59 8.90 -1.08
C TRP A 308 8.59 9.51 -2.05
N ASP A 309 7.55 10.16 -1.55
CA ASP A 309 6.58 10.89 -2.38
C ASP A 309 7.20 12.12 -3.05
N VAL A 310 8.11 12.84 -2.40
CA VAL A 310 8.90 13.93 -3.04
C VAL A 310 9.64 13.39 -4.26
N ARG A 311 10.32 12.24 -4.11
CA ARG A 311 11.00 11.60 -5.22
C ARG A 311 10.03 11.13 -6.30
N ALA A 312 8.90 10.55 -5.89
CA ALA A 312 7.88 10.06 -6.81
C ALA A 312 7.30 11.17 -7.67
N ILE A 313 6.96 12.31 -7.06
CA ILE A 313 6.46 13.50 -7.76
C ILE A 313 7.52 14.08 -8.68
N TRP A 314 8.76 14.20 -8.20
CA TRP A 314 9.88 14.69 -8.99
C TRP A 314 10.09 13.84 -10.26
N GLU A 315 10.20 12.52 -10.11
CA GLU A 315 10.42 11.60 -11.24
C GLU A 315 9.17 11.47 -12.13
N ASN A 316 7.97 11.63 -11.60
CA ASN A 316 6.73 11.67 -12.39
C ASN A 316 6.70 12.86 -13.36
N TYR A 317 7.27 14.01 -12.96
CA TYR A 317 7.37 15.20 -13.82
C TYR A 317 8.63 15.24 -14.71
N SER A 318 9.76 14.72 -14.23
CA SER A 318 11.07 14.90 -14.89
C SER A 318 11.64 13.64 -15.53
N GLY A 319 11.13 12.46 -15.17
CA GLY A 319 11.69 11.18 -15.58
C GLY A 319 13.00 10.84 -14.88
N TRP A 320 13.75 9.90 -15.48
CA TRP A 320 14.94 9.29 -14.88
C TRP A 320 16.24 10.11 -15.02
N PHE A 321 16.29 11.10 -15.92
CA PHE A 321 17.50 11.85 -16.22
C PHE A 321 17.60 13.10 -15.34
N HIS A 322 18.52 13.12 -14.37
CA HIS A 322 18.53 14.17 -13.34
C HIS A 322 19.46 15.35 -13.66
N HIS A 323 20.09 15.38 -14.84
CA HIS A 323 21.00 16.44 -15.29
C HIS A 323 22.22 16.66 -14.37
N ARG A 324 22.69 15.64 -13.65
CA ARG A 324 23.85 15.73 -12.73
C ARG A 324 25.15 15.27 -13.38
N SER A 325 25.08 14.31 -14.30
CA SER A 325 26.25 13.76 -14.96
C SER A 325 25.94 13.27 -16.37
N THR A 326 26.92 13.42 -17.27
CA THR A 326 26.90 12.77 -18.59
C THR A 326 26.76 11.26 -18.50
N THR A 327 27.28 10.63 -17.43
CA THR A 327 27.22 9.18 -17.23
C THR A 327 25.79 8.65 -17.05
N GLU A 328 24.83 9.51 -16.69
CA GLU A 328 23.41 9.09 -16.60
C GLU A 328 22.86 8.65 -17.96
N LEU A 329 23.43 9.13 -19.08
CA LEU A 329 23.03 8.74 -20.44
C LEU A 329 23.55 7.36 -20.87
N TYR A 330 24.41 6.74 -20.07
CA TYR A 330 25.12 5.52 -20.45
C TYR A 330 24.95 4.44 -19.37
N PRO A 331 25.06 3.14 -19.71
CA PRO A 331 24.94 2.06 -18.74
C PRO A 331 26.18 1.90 -17.84
N VAL A 332 27.10 2.87 -17.85
CA VAL A 332 28.35 2.85 -17.07
C VAL A 332 28.14 3.66 -15.81
N GLY A 333 27.90 2.97 -14.69
CA GLY A 333 27.74 3.57 -13.38
C GLY A 333 29.06 3.72 -12.63
N PHE A 334 28.96 4.17 -11.38
CA PHE A 334 30.10 4.27 -10.47
C PHE A 334 30.72 2.91 -10.14
N ASP A 335 29.94 1.83 -10.23
CA ASP A 335 30.39 0.44 -10.07
C ASP A 335 31.57 0.08 -11.00
N ALA A 336 31.61 0.66 -12.20
CA ALA A 336 32.69 0.43 -13.16
C ALA A 336 34.07 0.97 -12.73
N VAL A 337 34.11 1.89 -11.75
CA VAL A 337 35.35 2.50 -11.23
C VAL A 337 35.51 2.29 -9.71
N ALA A 338 34.61 1.55 -9.07
CA ALA A 338 34.66 1.32 -7.63
C ALA A 338 35.95 0.60 -7.21
N ALA A 339 36.41 -0.36 -8.01
CA ALA A 339 37.67 -1.07 -7.78
C ALA A 339 38.89 -0.13 -7.82
N ASP A 340 38.92 0.84 -8.75
CA ASP A 340 39.99 1.83 -8.84
C ASP A 340 40.04 2.70 -7.58
N VAL A 341 38.88 3.10 -7.05
CA VAL A 341 38.79 3.87 -5.80
C VAL A 341 39.34 3.07 -4.62
N VAL A 342 39.04 1.77 -4.55
CA VAL A 342 39.56 0.88 -3.49
C VAL A 342 41.07 0.67 -3.63
N GLU A 343 41.59 0.50 -4.85
CA GLU A 343 43.04 0.39 -5.11
C GLU A 343 43.78 1.65 -4.66
N LEU A 344 43.22 2.82 -4.96
CA LEU A 344 43.84 4.11 -4.62
C LEU A 344 43.76 4.44 -3.12
N ALA A 345 42.62 4.15 -2.47
CA ALA A 345 42.39 4.53 -1.07
C ALA A 345 42.84 3.46 -0.06
N GLY A 346 42.81 2.19 -0.45
CA GLY A 346 42.98 1.05 0.44
C GLY A 346 41.69 0.66 1.18
N ALA A 347 41.37 -0.64 1.17
CA ALA A 347 40.16 -1.19 1.81
C ALA A 347 40.07 -0.86 3.32
N ASP A 348 41.18 -1.00 4.06
CA ASP A 348 41.22 -0.73 5.50
C ASP A 348 40.87 0.74 5.80
N ALA A 349 41.39 1.68 5.02
CA ALA A 349 41.13 3.10 5.21
C ALA A 349 39.65 3.45 4.94
N LEU A 350 39.04 2.82 3.93
CA LEU A 350 37.61 2.97 3.65
C LEU A 350 36.76 2.42 4.80
N LEU A 351 37.08 1.23 5.32
CA LEU A 351 36.35 0.63 6.44
C LEU A 351 36.53 1.42 7.74
N ASP A 352 37.73 1.93 8.02
CA ASP A 352 37.97 2.80 9.18
C ASP A 352 37.15 4.09 9.08
N ARG A 353 37.08 4.68 7.88
CA ARG A 353 36.22 5.85 7.63
C ARG A 353 34.74 5.49 7.78
N ALA A 354 34.30 4.32 7.30
CA ALA A 354 32.94 3.84 7.44
C ALA A 354 32.55 3.67 8.92
N ARG A 355 33.41 3.06 9.73
CA ARG A 355 33.24 2.95 11.19
C ARG A 355 33.16 4.33 11.86
N ALA A 356 33.98 5.28 11.43
CA ALA A 356 33.93 6.66 11.93
C ALA A 356 32.61 7.38 11.57
N HIS A 357 32.08 7.16 10.36
CA HIS A 357 30.75 7.66 9.99
C HIS A 357 29.65 7.05 10.86
N LEU A 358 29.73 5.75 11.12
CA LEU A 358 28.77 5.06 11.96
C LEU A 358 28.81 5.55 13.41
N ALA A 359 30.01 5.72 13.98
CA ALA A 359 30.20 6.29 15.31
C ALA A 359 29.68 7.74 15.43
N ALA A 360 29.63 8.46 14.31
CA ALA A 360 29.07 9.81 14.21
C ALA A 360 27.57 9.84 13.85
N GLY A 361 26.86 8.70 13.92
CA GLY A 361 25.43 8.64 13.61
C GLY A 361 25.08 8.84 12.13
N ARG A 362 26.00 8.51 11.20
CA ARG A 362 25.81 8.64 9.75
C ARG A 362 25.82 7.27 9.06
N PRO A 363 24.86 6.38 9.34
CA PRO A 363 24.87 4.99 8.86
C PRO A 363 24.85 4.89 7.33
N LEU A 364 24.08 5.73 6.62
CA LEU A 364 24.06 5.72 5.14
C LEU A 364 25.41 6.06 4.50
N HIS A 365 26.19 6.94 5.13
CA HIS A 365 27.55 7.24 4.65
C HIS A 365 28.49 6.06 4.91
N ALA A 366 28.32 5.36 6.03
CA ALA A 366 29.07 4.15 6.32
C ALA A 366 28.75 3.04 5.31
N ILE A 367 27.47 2.85 4.96
CA ILE A 367 27.03 1.90 3.94
C ILE A 367 27.69 2.20 2.59
N HIS A 368 27.64 3.44 2.11
CA HIS A 368 28.26 3.82 0.84
C HIS A 368 29.76 3.49 0.74
N LEU A 369 30.50 3.59 1.85
CA LEU A 369 31.92 3.24 1.88
C LEU A 369 32.14 1.73 2.02
N ALA A 370 31.32 1.07 2.83
CA ALA A 370 31.42 -0.35 3.08
C ALA A 370 31.06 -1.19 1.84
N GLU A 371 30.09 -0.76 1.03
CA GLU A 371 29.68 -1.41 -0.23
C GLU A 371 30.77 -1.38 -1.33
N LEU A 372 31.80 -0.54 -1.18
CA LEU A 372 32.94 -0.54 -2.12
C LEU A 372 33.90 -1.71 -1.86
N VAL A 373 33.92 -2.23 -0.63
CA VAL A 373 34.85 -3.24 -0.17
C VAL A 373 34.18 -4.62 -0.26
N PRO A 374 34.89 -5.70 -0.61
CA PRO A 374 34.31 -7.05 -0.65
C PRO A 374 33.54 -7.41 0.62
N ASP A 375 32.39 -8.06 0.42
CA ASP A 375 31.40 -8.32 1.47
C ASP A 375 32.01 -8.92 2.73
N ASP A 376 32.88 -9.92 2.61
CA ASP A 376 33.50 -10.63 3.73
C ASP A 376 34.24 -9.73 4.73
N GLN A 377 34.79 -8.61 4.25
CA GLN A 377 35.47 -7.62 5.09
C GLN A 377 34.52 -6.53 5.62
N ALA A 378 33.45 -6.23 4.88
CA ALA A 378 32.51 -5.15 5.17
C ALA A 378 31.30 -5.56 6.03
N ARG A 379 30.96 -6.85 6.13
CA ARG A 379 29.70 -7.35 6.75
C ARG A 379 29.39 -6.74 8.10
N ALA A 380 30.39 -6.67 8.99
CA ALA A 380 30.19 -6.17 10.35
C ALA A 380 29.75 -4.69 10.35
N VAL A 381 30.35 -3.86 9.49
CA VAL A 381 30.01 -2.45 9.36
C VAL A 381 28.63 -2.30 8.72
N LEU A 382 28.35 -3.05 7.65
CA LEU A 382 27.04 -3.05 7.00
C LEU A 382 25.94 -3.46 7.98
N ARG A 383 26.10 -4.59 8.67
CA ARG A 383 25.14 -5.08 9.66
C ARG A 383 24.86 -4.03 10.73
N GLN A 384 25.89 -3.45 11.32
CA GLN A 384 25.72 -2.44 12.38
C GLN A 384 25.04 -1.18 11.85
N ALA A 385 25.38 -0.72 10.63
CA ALA A 385 24.72 0.43 10.02
C ALA A 385 23.22 0.19 9.75
N HIS A 386 22.87 -0.99 9.25
CA HIS A 386 21.46 -1.36 9.06
C HIS A 386 20.70 -1.50 10.39
N GLN A 387 21.35 -2.02 11.45
CA GLN A 387 20.77 -2.07 12.80
C GLN A 387 20.51 -0.68 13.37
N THR A 388 21.42 0.28 13.15
CA THR A 388 21.20 1.68 13.56
C THR A 388 20.00 2.29 12.83
N LEU A 389 19.90 2.09 11.51
CA LEU A 389 18.74 2.56 10.74
C LEU A 389 17.44 1.91 11.20
N LEU A 390 17.45 0.61 11.52
CA LEU A 390 16.26 -0.12 11.93
C LEU A 390 15.73 0.39 13.27
N ALA A 391 16.62 0.74 14.21
CA ALA A 391 16.24 1.29 15.50
C ALA A 391 15.47 2.63 15.40
N ASP A 392 15.72 3.40 14.33
CA ASP A 392 15.07 4.69 14.08
C ASP A 392 13.86 4.57 13.12
N SER A 393 13.66 3.42 12.48
CA SER A 393 12.60 3.21 11.49
C SER A 393 11.25 2.96 12.16
N THR A 394 10.24 3.73 11.73
CA THR A 394 8.82 3.48 12.04
C THR A 394 8.03 3.04 10.82
N ASN A 395 8.68 2.89 9.66
CA ASN A 395 8.03 2.55 8.40
C ASN A 395 8.16 1.04 8.10
N PHE A 396 7.04 0.42 7.77
CA PHE A 396 6.97 -1.02 7.48
C PHE A 396 7.95 -1.49 6.39
N TRP A 397 7.98 -0.80 5.24
CA TRP A 397 8.83 -1.22 4.11
C TRP A 397 10.31 -0.99 4.38
N GLU A 398 10.64 0.10 5.05
CA GLU A 398 12.00 0.40 5.47
C GLU A 398 12.49 -0.63 6.48
N SER A 399 11.71 -0.90 7.53
CA SER A 399 12.04 -1.89 8.55
C SER A 399 12.22 -3.29 7.94
N ALA A 400 11.29 -3.72 7.09
CA ALA A 400 11.40 -5.03 6.42
C ALA A 400 12.65 -5.15 5.54
N TRP A 401 13.04 -4.07 4.84
CA TRP A 401 14.26 -4.05 4.03
C TRP A 401 15.51 -4.12 4.90
N LEU A 402 15.55 -3.34 5.98
CA LEU A 402 16.68 -3.30 6.90
C LEU A 402 16.87 -4.65 7.61
N GLU A 403 15.79 -5.30 8.05
CA GLU A 403 15.81 -6.66 8.60
C GLU A 403 16.36 -7.68 7.60
N HIS A 404 15.92 -7.59 6.33
CA HIS A 404 16.44 -8.43 5.26
C HIS A 404 17.96 -8.23 5.07
N GLN A 405 18.42 -6.98 5.02
CA GLN A 405 19.85 -6.65 4.90
C GLN A 405 20.66 -7.11 6.11
N ILE A 406 20.13 -7.00 7.34
CA ILE A 406 20.78 -7.51 8.54
C ILE A 406 20.94 -9.02 8.47
N ALA A 407 19.91 -9.75 8.03
CA ALA A 407 19.97 -11.20 7.87
C ALA A 407 20.99 -11.61 6.80
N SER A 408 21.07 -10.89 5.68
CA SER A 408 22.06 -11.15 4.62
C SER A 408 23.50 -10.86 5.03
N ASN A 409 23.72 -9.91 5.94
CA ASN A 409 25.03 -9.54 6.48
C ASN A 409 25.40 -10.29 7.78
N SER A 410 24.57 -11.24 8.22
CA SER A 410 24.75 -11.95 9.50
C SER A 410 25.72 -13.12 9.47
#